data_AF-A0A7S4M6F9-F1
#
_entry.id   AF-A0A7S4M6F9-F1
#
_cell.length_a   1.000
_cell.length_b   1.000
_cell.length_c   1.000
_cell.angle_alpha   90.00
_cell.angle_beta   90.00
_cell.angle_gamma   90.00
#
_symmetry.space_group_name_H-M   'P 1'
#
loop_
_entity.id
_entity.type
_entity.pdbx_description
1 polymer ?
#
loop_
_entity_poly.entity_id
_entity_poly.type
_entity_poly.pdbx_seq_one_letter_code
_entity_poly.pdbx_strand_id
1 'polypeptide(L)'
;PHLSQLPVVLTNMAEPVPEDAESGSAFTFHALDNTFKSLSAREAQDSLHKWNLSPFMRAHTFRFDQRFDPEQLDAFLSDFFGDANVQLAMPVCTAPGDAVHGASWAPLGPVQQAAVRHTPLRTTVLRLDFFDRLNDAGVVRNGSITGCYDAQCGDVIVSDVLRKLLLDESAEEWDLFSAAERSELIFHVMQRLAIGGGMNQWDTEMEPYLALTKALYKDLVTVQKTAGGKLQIASLATSVTGISGCSLFPRESPHNFCYVSIDPIARQVKCWYAAFFSIM
;
A
#
# COMPACT_ATOMS: atom_id res chain seq x y z
N PRO A 1 -59.34 24.13 37.25
CA PRO A 1 -59.01 24.86 36.01
C PRO A 1 -58.39 26.23 36.35
N HIS A 2 -57.10 26.51 36.25
CA HIS A 2 -56.00 25.98 35.47
C HIS A 2 -54.73 26.21 36.29
N LEU A 3 -53.90 25.18 36.45
CA LEU A 3 -52.52 25.29 36.93
C LEU A 3 -51.66 25.75 35.74
N SER A 4 -50.95 26.87 35.87
CA SER A 4 -49.93 27.32 34.92
C SER A 4 -48.55 26.86 35.39
N GLN A 5 -47.92 26.06 34.54
CA GLN A 5 -46.68 25.35 34.76
C GLN A 5 -45.45 26.28 34.59
N LEU A 6 -44.45 26.08 35.45
CA LEU A 6 -43.08 26.57 35.29
C LEU A 6 -42.34 25.70 34.26
N PRO A 7 -41.42 26.25 33.45
CA PRO A 7 -40.62 25.46 32.54
C PRO A 7 -39.49 24.74 33.30
N VAL A 8 -39.43 23.42 33.14
CA VAL A 8 -38.32 22.56 33.57
C VAL A 8 -37.16 22.77 32.61
N VAL A 9 -36.06 23.32 33.11
CA VAL A 9 -34.77 23.34 32.40
C VAL A 9 -34.14 21.97 32.58
N LEU A 10 -34.18 21.15 31.54
CA LEU A 10 -33.45 19.88 31.45
C LEU A 10 -31.99 20.19 31.07
N THR A 11 -31.12 20.25 32.08
CA THR A 11 -29.68 20.24 31.92
C THR A 11 -29.27 18.85 31.41
N ASN A 12 -28.96 18.72 30.12
CA ASN A 12 -28.30 17.54 29.59
C ASN A 12 -26.86 17.50 30.13
N MET A 13 -26.67 16.81 31.24
CA MET A 13 -25.34 16.36 31.67
C MET A 13 -24.96 15.19 30.76
N ALA A 14 -24.19 15.49 29.71
CA ALA A 14 -23.46 14.44 29.01
C ALA A 14 -22.40 13.90 29.98
N GLU A 15 -22.57 12.65 30.40
CA GLU A 15 -21.55 11.93 31.15
C GLU A 15 -20.26 11.90 30.32
N PRO A 16 -19.09 12.22 30.91
CA PRO A 16 -17.83 12.05 30.21
C PRO A 16 -17.62 10.55 29.98
N VAL A 17 -17.54 10.16 28.71
CA VAL A 17 -17.07 8.83 28.29
C VAL A 17 -15.65 8.67 28.85
N PRO A 18 -15.35 7.60 29.60
CA PRO A 18 -14.02 7.42 30.16
C PRO A 18 -12.99 7.34 29.03
N GLU A 19 -11.98 8.19 29.12
CA GLU A 19 -10.74 8.03 28.36
C GLU A 19 -10.01 6.82 28.95
N ASP A 20 -10.32 5.63 28.43
CA ASP A 20 -9.46 4.47 28.63
C ASP A 20 -8.16 4.72 27.85
N ALA A 21 -7.18 5.27 28.56
CA ALA A 21 -5.78 5.16 28.20
C ALA A 21 -5.34 3.71 28.47
N GLU A 22 -5.62 2.81 27.53
CA GLU A 22 -5.00 1.48 27.48
C GLU A 22 -3.52 1.63 27.09
N SER A 23 -2.69 2.11 28.02
CA SER A 23 -1.24 1.98 27.89
C SER A 23 -0.81 0.64 28.50
N GLY A 24 -0.71 -0.42 27.69
CA GLY A 24 0.00 -1.63 28.13
C GLY A 24 -0.31 -2.97 27.45
N SER A 25 -1.35 -3.10 26.61
CA SER A 25 -1.67 -4.35 25.91
C SER A 25 -1.23 -4.35 24.45
N ALA A 26 -0.81 -5.50 23.92
CA ALA A 26 -0.51 -5.68 22.49
C ALA A 26 -1.77 -5.50 21.63
N PHE A 27 -1.63 -4.95 20.42
CA PHE A 27 -2.75 -4.83 19.47
C PHE A 27 -3.27 -6.21 19.06
N THR A 28 -4.59 -6.33 18.89
CA THR A 28 -5.19 -7.53 18.29
C THR A 28 -5.81 -7.22 16.92
N PHE A 29 -5.78 -8.20 16.02
CA PHE A 29 -6.16 -8.00 14.64
C PHE A 29 -7.22 -8.99 14.17
N HIS A 30 -8.18 -8.49 13.39
CA HIS A 30 -9.26 -9.27 12.81
C HIS A 30 -9.31 -9.05 11.31
N ALA A 31 -9.10 -10.11 10.53
CA ALA A 31 -9.16 -10.06 9.08
C ALA A 31 -10.55 -9.60 8.60
N LEU A 32 -10.57 -8.76 7.59
CA LEU A 32 -11.79 -8.31 6.92
C LEU A 32 -11.88 -8.91 5.52
N ASP A 33 -13.04 -9.47 5.20
CA ASP A 33 -13.34 -10.02 3.88
C ASP A 33 -13.73 -8.94 2.87
N ASN A 34 -13.70 -9.29 1.58
CA ASN A 34 -14.17 -8.44 0.46
C ASN A 34 -13.54 -7.04 0.43
N THR A 35 -12.27 -6.96 0.82
CA THR A 35 -11.47 -5.73 0.75
C THR A 35 -10.68 -5.65 -0.56
N PHE A 36 -10.07 -4.50 -0.86
CA PHE A 36 -9.36 -4.25 -2.11
C PHE A 36 -10.21 -4.51 -3.37
N LYS A 37 -11.39 -3.88 -3.44
CA LYS A 37 -12.32 -4.06 -4.58
C LYS A 37 -11.70 -3.68 -5.92
N SER A 38 -10.73 -2.76 -5.91
CA SER A 38 -9.95 -2.42 -7.11
C SER A 38 -9.25 -3.63 -7.72
N LEU A 39 -8.71 -4.52 -6.90
CA LEU A 39 -7.98 -5.70 -7.35
C LEU A 39 -8.93 -6.80 -7.83
N SER A 40 -10.17 -6.85 -7.37
CA SER A 40 -11.17 -7.84 -7.82
C SER A 40 -11.89 -7.46 -9.12
N ALA A 41 -11.72 -6.23 -9.62
CA ALA A 41 -12.30 -5.81 -10.89
C ALA A 41 -11.69 -6.62 -12.05
N ARG A 42 -12.51 -6.94 -13.06
CA ARG A 42 -12.08 -7.78 -14.19
C ARG A 42 -10.90 -7.16 -14.94
N GLU A 43 -11.01 -5.88 -15.26
CA GLU A 43 -9.97 -5.13 -15.97
C GLU A 43 -8.66 -5.11 -15.15
N ALA A 44 -8.76 -4.98 -13.82
CA ALA A 44 -7.60 -5.06 -12.96
C ALA A 44 -6.97 -6.46 -12.95
N GLN A 45 -7.78 -7.53 -12.91
CA GLN A 45 -7.28 -8.90 -12.98
C GLN A 45 -6.59 -9.20 -14.31
N ASP A 46 -7.16 -8.72 -15.43
CA ASP A 46 -6.57 -8.87 -16.76
C ASP A 46 -5.21 -8.16 -16.82
N SER A 47 -5.11 -6.92 -16.32
CA SER A 47 -3.84 -6.18 -16.20
C SER A 47 -2.84 -6.86 -15.28
N LEU A 48 -3.24 -7.28 -14.06
CA LEU A 48 -2.33 -7.92 -13.10
C LEU A 48 -1.81 -9.26 -13.59
N HIS A 49 -2.62 -10.01 -14.33
CA HIS A 49 -2.19 -11.24 -14.99
C HIS A 49 -1.18 -10.94 -16.08
N LYS A 50 -1.51 -9.99 -16.97
CA LYS A 50 -0.63 -9.51 -18.05
C LYS A 50 0.72 -9.01 -17.49
N TRP A 51 0.71 -8.28 -16.38
CA TRP A 51 1.92 -7.76 -15.74
C TRP A 51 2.62 -8.77 -14.82
N ASN A 52 2.17 -10.02 -14.79
CA ASN A 52 2.74 -11.11 -13.98
C ASN A 52 2.80 -10.82 -12.46
N LEU A 53 1.87 -10.02 -11.94
CA LEU A 53 1.76 -9.73 -10.50
C LEU A 53 0.86 -10.73 -9.77
N SER A 54 -0.22 -11.20 -10.40
CA SER A 54 -1.24 -12.06 -9.76
C SER A 54 -0.69 -13.28 -9.00
N PRO A 55 0.35 -14.00 -9.47
CA PRO A 55 0.84 -15.18 -8.77
C PRO A 55 1.57 -14.87 -7.44
N PHE A 56 2.13 -13.67 -7.31
CA PHE A 56 3.09 -13.32 -6.25
C PHE A 56 2.65 -12.15 -5.39
N MET A 57 1.50 -11.55 -5.71
CA MET A 57 0.96 -10.37 -5.05
C MET A 57 -0.27 -10.72 -4.21
N ARG A 58 -0.34 -10.15 -3.01
CA ARG A 58 -1.50 -10.26 -2.12
C ARG A 58 -1.84 -8.93 -1.48
N ALA A 59 -3.09 -8.77 -1.09
CA ALA A 59 -3.56 -7.63 -0.33
C ALA A 59 -4.60 -8.04 0.70
N HIS A 60 -4.50 -7.49 1.91
CA HIS A 60 -5.34 -7.87 3.05
C HIS A 60 -5.67 -6.64 3.90
N THR A 61 -6.86 -6.63 4.49
CA THR A 61 -7.25 -5.61 5.45
C THR A 61 -7.58 -6.27 6.77
N PHE A 62 -7.17 -5.63 7.86
CA PHE A 62 -7.50 -6.04 9.21
C PHE A 62 -8.09 -4.86 9.96
N ARG A 63 -9.00 -5.14 10.89
CA ARG A 63 -9.40 -4.20 11.93
C ARG A 63 -8.56 -4.46 13.18
N PHE A 64 -8.19 -3.40 13.88
CA PHE A 64 -7.56 -3.48 15.19
C PHE A 64 -8.42 -2.86 16.30
N ASP A 65 -8.18 -3.28 17.53
CA ASP A 65 -9.00 -2.98 18.71
C ASP A 65 -8.65 -1.65 19.38
N GLN A 66 -7.36 -1.35 19.53
CA GLN A 66 -6.87 -0.21 20.27
C GLN A 66 -6.82 1.09 19.44
N ARG A 67 -6.63 2.23 20.12
CA ARG A 67 -6.30 3.50 19.44
C ARG A 67 -4.85 3.43 18.96
N PHE A 68 -4.59 3.92 17.75
CA PHE A 68 -3.24 3.99 17.20
C PHE A 68 -2.68 5.40 17.36
N ASP A 69 -1.50 5.51 17.97
CA ASP A 69 -0.66 6.70 17.93
C ASP A 69 0.55 6.46 17.01
N PRO A 70 0.90 7.40 16.11
CA PRO A 70 2.09 7.28 15.26
C PRO A 70 3.40 6.99 16.01
N GLU A 71 3.54 7.42 17.27
CA GLU A 71 4.71 7.11 18.10
C GLU A 71 4.84 5.61 18.41
N GLN A 72 3.76 4.84 18.28
CA GLN A 72 3.70 3.41 18.53
C GLN A 72 3.96 2.56 17.28
N LEU A 73 4.32 3.16 16.14
CA LEU A 73 4.43 2.45 14.85
C LEU A 73 5.30 1.18 14.93
N ASP A 74 6.46 1.24 15.58
CA ASP A 74 7.35 0.07 15.71
C ASP A 74 6.72 -1.07 16.51
N ALA A 75 6.03 -0.74 17.61
CA ALA A 75 5.32 -1.70 18.43
C ALA A 75 4.12 -2.28 17.68
N PHE A 76 3.33 -1.42 17.02
CA PHE A 76 2.19 -1.81 16.20
C PHE A 76 2.59 -2.79 15.09
N LEU A 77 3.68 -2.52 14.35
CA LEU A 77 4.16 -3.43 13.31
C LEU A 77 4.64 -4.75 13.89
N SER A 78 5.34 -4.72 15.04
CA SER A 78 5.79 -5.93 15.72
C SER A 78 4.60 -6.81 16.13
N ASP A 79 3.57 -6.21 16.73
CA ASP A 79 2.33 -6.89 17.11
C ASP A 79 1.59 -7.39 15.87
N PHE A 80 1.48 -6.58 14.82
CA PHE A 80 0.79 -6.93 13.58
C PHE A 80 1.39 -8.17 12.92
N PHE A 81 2.70 -8.17 12.68
CA PHE A 81 3.35 -9.33 12.07
C PHE A 81 3.49 -10.50 13.05
N GLY A 82 3.40 -10.28 14.36
CA GLY A 82 3.41 -11.34 15.38
C GLY A 82 2.04 -11.98 15.65
N ASP A 83 0.95 -11.32 15.26
CA ASP A 83 -0.42 -11.75 15.56
C ASP A 83 -0.82 -13.03 14.81
N ALA A 84 -1.46 -13.96 15.54
CA ALA A 84 -1.82 -15.26 15.00
C ALA A 84 -2.89 -15.19 13.88
N ASN A 85 -3.83 -14.24 13.96
CA ASN A 85 -4.84 -14.05 12.93
C ASN A 85 -4.22 -13.44 11.67
N VAL A 86 -3.26 -12.53 11.83
CA VAL A 86 -2.49 -11.96 10.71
C VAL A 86 -1.65 -13.05 10.05
N GLN A 87 -0.92 -13.86 10.81
CA GLN A 87 -0.13 -14.99 10.30
C GLN A 87 -0.98 -16.00 9.51
N LEU A 88 -2.22 -16.24 9.95
CA LEU A 88 -3.16 -17.13 9.27
C LEU A 88 -3.70 -16.51 7.97
N ALA A 89 -4.07 -15.23 8.00
CA ALA A 89 -4.74 -14.58 6.89
C ALA A 89 -3.77 -14.01 5.83
N MET A 90 -2.54 -13.66 6.22
CA MET A 90 -1.54 -12.98 5.39
C MET A 90 -0.26 -13.83 5.27
N PRO A 91 -0.30 -14.96 4.55
CA PRO A 91 0.90 -15.77 4.34
C PRO A 91 1.89 -15.06 3.43
N VAL A 92 3.18 -15.38 3.56
CA VAL A 92 4.26 -14.85 2.73
C VAL A 92 4.69 -15.84 1.66
N CYS A 93 5.18 -15.33 0.53
CA CYS A 93 5.62 -16.18 -0.57
C CYS A 93 6.96 -16.84 -0.20
N THR A 94 7.05 -18.16 -0.36
CA THR A 94 8.26 -18.94 -0.04
C THR A 94 8.99 -19.45 -1.27
N ALA A 95 8.30 -19.57 -2.41
CA ALA A 95 8.87 -19.98 -3.68
C ALA A 95 7.94 -19.57 -4.85
N PRO A 96 8.48 -19.37 -6.07
CA PRO A 96 7.66 -19.02 -7.23
C PRO A 96 6.75 -20.18 -7.71
N GLY A 97 7.02 -21.40 -7.23
CA GLY A 97 6.34 -22.62 -7.65
C GLY A 97 6.58 -22.97 -9.12
N ASP A 98 5.74 -23.85 -9.66
CA ASP A 98 5.75 -24.24 -11.07
C ASP A 98 4.46 -23.80 -11.78
N ALA A 99 4.39 -24.04 -13.10
CA ALA A 99 3.23 -23.67 -13.93
C ALA A 99 1.90 -24.33 -13.50
N VAL A 100 1.95 -25.39 -12.68
CA VAL A 100 0.78 -26.16 -12.24
C VAL A 100 0.31 -25.70 -10.86
N HIS A 101 1.24 -25.44 -9.95
CA HIS A 101 0.97 -25.21 -8.53
C HIS A 101 0.99 -23.73 -8.12
N GLY A 102 1.53 -22.84 -8.98
CA GLY A 102 1.69 -21.43 -8.65
C GLY A 102 2.60 -21.21 -7.44
N ALA A 103 2.71 -19.95 -6.98
CA ALA A 103 3.62 -19.63 -5.89
C ALA A 103 3.27 -20.37 -4.59
N SER A 104 4.29 -20.79 -3.85
CA SER A 104 4.13 -21.38 -2.52
C SER A 104 3.99 -20.29 -1.47
N TRP A 105 3.11 -20.53 -0.50
CA TRP A 105 2.77 -19.57 0.55
C TRP A 105 2.77 -20.27 1.90
N ALA A 106 3.34 -19.62 2.92
CA ALA A 106 3.35 -20.11 4.29
C ALA A 106 3.21 -18.95 5.28
N PRO A 107 2.82 -19.19 6.53
CA PRO A 107 2.94 -18.19 7.59
C PRO A 107 4.38 -17.66 7.67
N LEU A 108 4.54 -16.38 7.98
CA LEU A 108 5.85 -15.74 8.15
C LEU A 108 6.66 -16.41 9.28
N GLY A 109 5.98 -16.94 10.29
CA GLY A 109 6.58 -17.52 11.48
C GLY A 109 6.68 -16.53 12.64
N PRO A 110 7.21 -16.96 13.79
CA PRO A 110 7.22 -16.16 15.02
C PRO A 110 8.09 -14.90 14.87
N VAL A 111 7.49 -13.74 15.13
CA VAL A 111 8.17 -12.43 15.06
C VAL A 111 8.53 -11.95 16.46
N GLN A 112 9.77 -11.52 16.65
CA GLN A 112 10.23 -10.92 17.91
C GLN A 112 9.91 -9.42 17.95
N GLN A 113 9.81 -8.84 19.16
CA GLN A 113 9.62 -7.40 19.30
C GLN A 113 10.78 -6.61 18.67
N ALA A 114 10.47 -5.48 18.04
CA ALA A 114 11.42 -4.62 17.32
C ALA A 114 12.15 -5.30 16.14
N ALA A 115 11.63 -6.42 15.64
CA ALA A 115 12.24 -7.12 14.50
C ALA A 115 11.94 -6.47 13.14
N VAL A 116 10.92 -5.61 13.04
CA VAL A 116 10.41 -5.11 11.76
C VAL A 116 11.21 -3.89 11.29
N ARG A 117 11.89 -4.03 10.14
CA ARG A 117 12.57 -2.94 9.44
C ARG A 117 11.60 -2.30 8.46
N HIS A 118 11.45 -0.98 8.53
CA HIS A 118 10.52 -0.25 7.68
C HIS A 118 10.99 1.19 7.42
N THR A 119 10.40 1.80 6.39
CA THR A 119 10.65 3.19 5.99
C THR A 119 9.31 3.91 5.81
N PRO A 120 9.03 4.99 6.56
CA PRO A 120 7.81 5.77 6.38
C PRO A 120 7.69 6.31 4.97
N LEU A 121 6.47 6.22 4.42
CA LEU A 121 6.14 6.79 3.11
C LEU A 121 5.31 8.06 3.30
N ARG A 122 5.47 9.00 2.38
CA ARG A 122 4.60 10.17 2.35
C ARG A 122 3.23 9.77 1.80
N THR A 123 2.20 10.37 2.36
CA THR A 123 0.80 10.16 1.95
C THR A 123 0.11 11.52 1.86
N THR A 124 0.56 12.37 0.95
CA THR A 124 0.06 13.76 0.83
C THR A 124 -0.72 14.03 -0.45
N VAL A 125 -0.55 13.18 -1.47
CA VAL A 125 -1.18 13.36 -2.78
C VAL A 125 -2.67 13.02 -2.75
N LEU A 126 -3.52 14.00 -3.07
CA LEU A 126 -4.98 13.85 -3.10
C LEU A 126 -5.55 13.61 -4.51
N ARG A 127 -4.77 13.89 -5.55
CA ARG A 127 -5.23 13.95 -6.94
C ARG A 127 -4.21 13.29 -7.86
N LEU A 128 -4.72 12.71 -8.95
CA LEU A 128 -3.91 11.97 -9.92
C LEU A 128 -3.16 12.91 -10.88
N ASP A 129 -3.50 14.20 -10.89
CA ASP A 129 -2.78 15.28 -11.61
C ASP A 129 -1.30 15.36 -11.22
N PHE A 130 -0.91 14.73 -10.10
CA PHE A 130 0.45 14.39 -9.74
C PHE A 130 1.28 13.79 -10.90
N PHE A 131 0.65 12.99 -11.77
CA PHE A 131 1.30 12.35 -12.92
C PHE A 131 1.15 13.13 -14.25
N ASP A 132 0.44 14.25 -14.29
CA ASP A 132 0.19 14.98 -15.55
C ASP A 132 1.49 15.46 -16.21
N ARG A 133 2.51 15.74 -15.41
CA ARG A 133 3.87 16.13 -15.86
C ARG A 133 4.55 15.10 -16.77
N LEU A 134 4.10 13.84 -16.76
CA LEU A 134 4.58 12.82 -17.70
C LEU A 134 4.28 13.19 -19.17
N ASN A 135 3.18 13.91 -19.40
CA ASN A 135 2.83 14.40 -20.74
C ASN A 135 3.77 15.54 -21.16
N ASP A 136 4.01 16.49 -20.26
CA ASP A 136 4.86 17.66 -20.54
C ASP A 136 6.32 17.26 -20.81
N ALA A 137 6.81 16.22 -20.13
CA ALA A 137 8.14 15.65 -20.34
C ALA A 137 8.22 14.70 -21.55
N GLY A 138 7.11 14.46 -22.25
CA GLY A 138 7.06 13.57 -23.40
C GLY A 138 7.25 12.08 -23.08
N VAL A 139 7.17 11.70 -21.81
CA VAL A 139 7.11 10.29 -21.35
C VAL A 139 5.84 9.63 -21.86
N VAL A 140 4.74 10.40 -21.90
CA VAL A 140 3.45 10.00 -22.48
C VAL A 140 3.09 10.97 -23.61
N ARG A 141 2.65 10.46 -24.75
CA ARG A 141 2.24 11.23 -25.92
C ARG A 141 0.91 10.70 -26.45
N ASN A 142 -0.13 11.52 -26.35
CA ASN A 142 -1.50 11.15 -26.74
C ASN A 142 -2.00 9.85 -26.07
N GLY A 143 -1.63 9.63 -24.80
CA GLY A 143 -2.01 8.44 -24.04
C GLY A 143 -1.01 7.27 -24.14
N SER A 144 -0.22 7.20 -25.20
CA SER A 144 0.79 6.16 -25.39
C SER A 144 2.10 6.51 -24.66
N ILE A 145 2.71 5.52 -24.02
CA ILE A 145 4.02 5.62 -23.37
C ILE A 145 5.10 5.61 -24.46
N THR A 146 6.01 6.57 -24.40
CA THR A 146 7.12 6.70 -25.34
C THR A 146 8.08 5.51 -25.18
N GLY A 147 8.30 4.77 -26.26
CA GLY A 147 9.28 3.68 -26.31
C GLY A 147 10.73 4.20 -26.26
N CYS A 148 11.65 3.37 -25.80
CA CYS A 148 13.08 3.61 -25.84
C CYS A 148 13.84 2.35 -26.27
N TYR A 149 15.16 2.46 -26.47
CA TYR A 149 15.99 1.27 -26.61
C TYR A 149 15.99 0.45 -25.33
N ASP A 150 16.14 -0.87 -25.48
CA ASP A 150 16.24 -1.77 -24.34
C ASP A 150 17.37 -1.34 -23.41
N ALA A 151 17.02 -1.16 -22.13
CA ALA A 151 17.95 -0.81 -21.07
C ALA A 151 17.83 -1.82 -19.93
N GLN A 152 18.98 -2.24 -19.40
CA GLN A 152 19.05 -3.10 -18.23
C GLN A 152 18.98 -2.23 -16.97
N CYS A 153 17.90 -2.37 -16.19
CA CYS A 153 17.70 -1.68 -14.92
C CYS A 153 17.64 -2.71 -13.78
N GLY A 154 18.80 -3.07 -13.22
CA GLY A 154 18.90 -4.15 -12.23
C GLY A 154 18.53 -5.49 -12.86
N ASP A 155 17.48 -6.14 -12.34
CA ASP A 155 16.98 -7.43 -12.84
C ASP A 155 15.88 -7.28 -13.91
N VAL A 156 15.57 -6.05 -14.34
CA VAL A 156 14.46 -5.75 -15.26
C VAL A 156 15.01 -5.14 -16.54
N ILE A 157 14.58 -5.66 -17.70
CA ILE A 157 14.81 -5.03 -18.99
C ILE A 157 13.60 -4.13 -19.30
N VAL A 158 13.86 -2.85 -19.60
CA VAL A 158 12.83 -1.87 -19.95
C VAL A 158 13.01 -1.39 -21.38
N SER A 159 11.89 -1.16 -22.07
CA SER A 159 11.85 -0.70 -23.47
C SER A 159 10.98 0.55 -23.65
N ASP A 160 10.69 1.24 -22.55
CA ASP A 160 9.92 2.48 -22.55
C ASP A 160 10.42 3.45 -21.47
N VAL A 161 10.15 4.74 -21.72
CA VAL A 161 10.65 5.85 -20.90
C VAL A 161 9.99 5.86 -19.51
N LEU A 162 8.74 5.39 -19.36
CA LEU A 162 8.08 5.37 -18.06
C LEU A 162 8.80 4.42 -17.09
N ARG A 163 9.02 3.17 -17.48
CA ARG A 163 9.72 2.21 -16.61
C ARG A 163 11.17 2.59 -16.40
N LYS A 164 11.83 3.20 -17.39
CA LYS A 164 13.17 3.77 -17.24
C LYS A 164 13.20 4.88 -16.19
N LEU A 165 12.30 5.87 -16.27
CA LEU A 165 12.13 6.92 -15.24
C LEU A 165 11.92 6.34 -13.84
N LEU A 166 11.17 5.24 -13.74
CA LEU A 166 10.83 4.60 -12.46
C LEU A 166 11.97 3.78 -11.84
N LEU A 167 12.95 3.34 -12.63
CA LEU A 167 13.96 2.35 -12.22
C LEU A 167 15.42 2.83 -12.33
N ASP A 168 15.72 3.76 -13.22
CA ASP A 168 17.10 4.15 -13.55
C ASP A 168 17.38 5.57 -13.05
N GLU A 169 18.17 5.68 -11.98
CA GLU A 169 18.58 6.97 -11.40
C GLU A 169 19.45 7.80 -12.35
N SER A 170 20.02 7.18 -13.39
CA SER A 170 20.81 7.87 -14.41
C SER A 170 19.98 8.34 -15.61
N ALA A 171 18.68 8.05 -15.64
CA ALA A 171 17.80 8.48 -16.71
C ALA A 171 17.60 10.01 -16.69
N GLU A 172 17.48 10.62 -17.87
CA GLU A 172 17.23 12.06 -18.02
C GLU A 172 15.93 12.47 -17.31
N GLU A 173 14.93 11.59 -17.33
CA GLU A 173 13.62 11.84 -16.74
C GLU A 173 13.55 11.51 -15.24
N TRP A 174 14.64 11.01 -14.62
CA TRP A 174 14.65 10.62 -13.20
C TRP A 174 14.20 11.77 -12.29
N ASP A 175 14.72 12.98 -12.55
CA ASP A 175 14.48 14.19 -11.77
C ASP A 175 13.11 14.85 -12.04
N LEU A 176 12.26 14.25 -12.90
CA LEU A 176 10.89 14.72 -13.11
C LEU A 176 10.05 14.68 -11.81
N PHE A 177 10.41 13.79 -10.90
CA PHE A 177 9.86 13.72 -9.55
C PHE A 177 10.99 13.88 -8.53
N SER A 178 10.81 14.81 -7.59
CA SER A 178 11.75 14.99 -6.48
C SER A 178 11.85 13.75 -5.58
N ALA A 179 12.92 13.63 -4.80
CA ALA A 179 13.05 12.55 -3.81
C ALA A 179 11.85 12.45 -2.85
N ALA A 180 11.27 13.60 -2.46
CA ALA A 180 10.06 13.64 -1.66
C ALA A 180 8.85 13.05 -2.40
N GLU A 181 8.63 13.43 -3.66
CA GLU A 181 7.53 12.91 -4.48
C GLU A 181 7.70 11.42 -4.78
N ARG A 182 8.94 10.95 -4.99
CA ARG A 182 9.26 9.53 -5.16
C ARG A 182 8.96 8.69 -3.92
N SER A 183 9.02 9.31 -2.73
CA SER A 183 8.64 8.67 -1.46
C SER A 183 7.12 8.68 -1.18
N GLU A 184 6.30 9.23 -2.08
CA GLU A 184 4.84 9.18 -1.93
C GLU A 184 4.32 7.77 -2.22
N LEU A 185 3.39 7.28 -1.39
CA LEU A 185 2.77 5.96 -1.58
C LEU A 185 2.15 5.81 -2.98
N ILE A 186 1.53 6.87 -3.53
CA ILE A 186 0.93 6.81 -4.87
C ILE A 186 1.98 6.60 -5.97
N PHE A 187 3.18 7.17 -5.80
CA PHE A 187 4.31 6.96 -6.72
C PHE A 187 4.75 5.50 -6.67
N HIS A 188 4.89 4.96 -5.46
CA HIS A 188 5.19 3.56 -5.23
C HIS A 188 4.13 2.62 -5.83
N VAL A 189 2.84 2.94 -5.75
CA VAL A 189 1.78 2.16 -6.40
C VAL A 189 1.97 2.11 -7.92
N MET A 190 2.10 3.27 -8.57
CA MET A 190 2.39 3.35 -10.01
C MET A 190 3.64 2.55 -10.37
N GLN A 191 4.71 2.73 -9.60
CA GLN A 191 5.98 2.06 -9.80
C GLN A 191 5.83 0.53 -9.78
N ARG A 192 5.18 -0.04 -8.77
CA ARG A 192 5.03 -1.50 -8.66
C ARG A 192 4.14 -2.08 -9.76
N LEU A 193 3.10 -1.36 -10.18
CA LEU A 193 2.24 -1.80 -11.28
C LEU A 193 2.99 -1.77 -12.62
N ALA A 194 3.75 -0.70 -12.90
CA ALA A 194 4.51 -0.58 -14.14
C ALA A 194 5.67 -1.57 -14.25
N ILE A 195 6.40 -1.81 -13.15
CA ILE A 195 7.50 -2.80 -13.13
C ILE A 195 6.97 -4.22 -13.31
N GLY A 196 5.84 -4.56 -12.68
CA GLY A 196 5.24 -5.89 -12.74
C GLY A 196 6.09 -6.99 -12.07
N GLY A 197 5.80 -8.24 -12.43
CA GLY A 197 6.60 -9.43 -12.08
C GLY A 197 7.65 -9.76 -13.14
N GLY A 198 8.35 -10.89 -12.99
CA GLY A 198 9.43 -11.27 -13.91
C GLY A 198 9.00 -11.43 -15.36
N MET A 199 7.78 -11.96 -15.58
CA MET A 199 7.19 -12.14 -16.91
C MET A 199 6.25 -10.99 -17.30
N ASN A 200 6.53 -9.77 -16.83
CA ASN A 200 5.71 -8.61 -17.12
C ASN A 200 5.59 -8.37 -18.63
N GLN A 201 4.36 -8.47 -19.16
CA GLN A 201 4.01 -7.97 -20.48
C GLN A 201 3.45 -6.56 -20.29
N TRP A 202 4.32 -5.55 -20.26
CA TRP A 202 3.92 -4.18 -19.97
C TRP A 202 2.88 -3.64 -20.96
N ASP A 203 2.16 -2.59 -20.54
CA ASP A 203 1.28 -1.83 -21.41
C ASP A 203 2.03 -0.72 -22.13
N THR A 204 1.64 -0.45 -23.37
CA THR A 204 2.14 0.71 -24.14
C THR A 204 1.26 1.94 -23.96
N GLU A 205 0.11 1.79 -23.31
CA GLU A 205 -0.81 2.88 -22.98
C GLU A 205 -0.72 3.23 -21.50
N MET A 206 -0.83 4.51 -21.17
CA MET A 206 -0.72 4.99 -19.78
C MET A 206 -1.99 4.73 -18.96
N GLU A 207 -3.16 4.70 -19.62
CA GLU A 207 -4.47 4.66 -18.94
C GLU A 207 -4.66 3.43 -18.03
N PRO A 208 -4.30 2.19 -18.43
CA PRO A 208 -4.40 1.03 -17.53
C PRO A 208 -3.63 1.23 -16.22
N TYR A 209 -2.43 1.82 -16.28
CA TYR A 209 -1.63 2.11 -15.10
C TYR A 209 -2.26 3.20 -14.23
N LEU A 210 -2.73 4.30 -14.82
CA LEU A 210 -3.39 5.39 -14.08
C LEU A 210 -4.69 4.94 -13.41
N ALA A 211 -5.52 4.18 -14.13
CA ALA A 211 -6.79 3.69 -13.64
C ALA A 211 -6.60 2.78 -12.41
N LEU A 212 -5.71 1.77 -12.52
CA LEU A 212 -5.46 0.86 -11.40
C LEU A 212 -4.68 1.52 -10.28
N THR A 213 -3.73 2.42 -10.57
CA THR A 213 -3.05 3.22 -9.53
C THR A 213 -4.05 4.01 -8.70
N LYS A 214 -4.98 4.71 -9.35
CA LYS A 214 -6.02 5.50 -8.67
C LYS A 214 -6.93 4.61 -7.83
N ALA A 215 -7.39 3.49 -8.39
CA ALA A 215 -8.31 2.60 -7.70
C ALA A 215 -7.65 1.95 -6.48
N LEU A 216 -6.43 1.44 -6.63
CA LEU A 216 -5.68 0.81 -5.56
C LEU A 216 -5.23 1.81 -4.50
N TYR A 217 -4.82 3.02 -4.88
CA TYR A 217 -4.49 4.08 -3.92
C TYR A 217 -5.71 4.42 -3.05
N LYS A 218 -6.90 4.55 -3.65
CA LYS A 218 -8.15 4.75 -2.90
C LYS A 218 -8.51 3.59 -1.98
N ASP A 219 -8.16 2.36 -2.34
CA ASP A 219 -8.33 1.23 -1.44
C ASP A 219 -7.34 1.32 -0.28
N LEU A 220 -6.09 1.76 -0.51
CA LEU A 220 -5.04 1.83 0.51
C LEU A 220 -5.23 2.97 1.52
N VAL A 221 -5.73 4.14 1.10
CA VAL A 221 -5.77 5.34 1.97
C VAL A 221 -7.18 5.87 2.20
N THR A 222 -7.37 6.57 3.32
CA THR A 222 -8.60 7.27 3.66
C THR A 222 -8.39 8.78 3.60
N VAL A 223 -9.28 9.48 2.90
CA VAL A 223 -9.31 10.96 2.86
C VAL A 223 -10.21 11.46 3.99
N GLN A 224 -9.76 12.47 4.73
CA GLN A 224 -10.54 13.15 5.74
C GLN A 224 -10.54 14.66 5.54
N LYS A 225 -11.48 15.34 6.20
CA LYS A 225 -11.54 16.79 6.26
C LYS A 225 -11.03 17.23 7.64
N THR A 226 -10.03 18.10 7.66
CA THR A 226 -9.53 18.74 8.89
C THR A 226 -10.61 19.63 9.53
N ALA A 227 -10.42 20.01 10.80
CA ALA A 227 -11.29 20.98 11.47
C ALA A 227 -11.37 22.32 10.70
N GLY A 228 -10.29 22.74 10.04
CA GLY A 228 -10.24 23.92 9.17
C GLY A 228 -10.83 23.73 7.77
N GLY A 229 -11.40 22.56 7.48
CA GLY A 229 -12.11 22.27 6.25
C GLY A 229 -11.26 21.83 5.06
N LYS A 230 -9.93 21.72 5.21
CA LYS A 230 -9.02 21.22 4.17
C LYS A 230 -9.04 19.69 4.14
N LEU A 231 -9.04 19.12 2.93
CA LEU A 231 -8.86 17.68 2.74
C LEU A 231 -7.41 17.28 2.99
N GLN A 232 -7.22 16.10 3.59
CA GLN A 232 -5.92 15.47 3.77
C GLN A 232 -6.09 13.94 3.79
N ILE A 233 -5.00 13.20 3.60
CA ILE A 233 -4.99 11.77 3.86
C ILE A 233 -4.89 11.54 5.37
N ALA A 234 -5.74 10.66 5.92
CA ALA A 234 -5.71 10.24 7.31
C ALA A 234 -4.74 9.07 7.55
N SER A 235 -4.53 8.25 6.52
CA SER A 235 -3.74 7.03 6.63
C SER A 235 -2.24 7.31 6.69
N LEU A 236 -1.55 6.60 7.57
CA LEU A 236 -0.10 6.55 7.64
C LEU A 236 0.39 5.33 6.87
N ALA A 237 1.35 5.48 5.98
CA ALA A 237 1.90 4.38 5.21
C ALA A 237 3.38 4.16 5.49
N THR A 238 3.81 2.91 5.50
CA THR A 238 5.21 2.53 5.60
C THR A 238 5.53 1.39 4.64
N SER A 239 6.77 1.35 4.17
CA SER A 239 7.32 0.23 3.41
C SER A 239 8.10 -0.67 4.34
N VAL A 240 7.64 -1.91 4.52
CA VAL A 240 8.32 -2.93 5.31
C VAL A 240 9.33 -3.66 4.41
N THR A 241 10.60 -3.59 4.78
CA THR A 241 11.72 -4.10 3.97
C THR A 241 12.30 -5.40 4.53
N GLY A 242 12.00 -5.74 5.78
CA GLY A 242 12.39 -7.04 6.33
C GLY A 242 12.00 -7.20 7.79
N ILE A 243 12.09 -8.44 8.28
CA ILE A 243 11.76 -8.80 9.66
C ILE A 243 12.90 -9.66 10.20
N SER A 244 13.54 -9.24 11.29
CA SER A 244 14.69 -9.93 11.86
C SER A 244 14.29 -11.32 12.33
N GLY A 245 15.04 -12.35 11.89
CA GLY A 245 14.76 -13.75 12.23
C GLY A 245 13.69 -14.44 11.37
N CYS A 246 13.03 -13.72 10.44
CA CYS A 246 12.05 -14.29 9.51
C CYS A 246 12.34 -13.84 8.07
N SER A 247 11.77 -14.54 7.09
CA SER A 247 11.90 -14.16 5.68
C SER A 247 10.56 -13.62 5.17
N LEU A 248 10.44 -12.30 5.05
CA LEU A 248 9.26 -11.66 4.46
C LEU A 248 9.15 -11.94 2.94
N PHE A 249 10.30 -12.11 2.29
CA PHE A 249 10.41 -12.47 0.89
C PHE A 249 11.35 -13.68 0.75
N PRO A 250 11.19 -14.51 -0.28
CA PRO A 250 11.98 -15.73 -0.44
C PRO A 250 13.40 -15.46 -0.96
N ARG A 251 13.64 -14.28 -1.53
CA ARG A 251 14.93 -13.81 -1.99
C ARG A 251 15.00 -12.29 -1.89
N GLU A 252 16.20 -11.75 -1.75
CA GLU A 252 16.41 -10.30 -1.78
C GLU A 252 16.21 -9.78 -3.21
N SER A 253 15.47 -8.68 -3.33
CA SER A 253 15.28 -7.97 -4.59
C SER A 253 14.75 -6.56 -4.30
N PRO A 254 15.22 -5.51 -5.01
CA PRO A 254 14.68 -4.15 -4.88
C PRO A 254 13.22 -4.03 -5.37
N HIS A 255 12.73 -5.06 -6.06
CA HIS A 255 11.38 -5.12 -6.59
C HIS A 255 10.39 -5.82 -5.66
N ASN A 256 10.86 -6.49 -4.61
CA ASN A 256 9.99 -6.91 -3.51
C ASN A 256 9.36 -5.69 -2.85
N PHE A 257 8.13 -5.83 -2.37
CA PHE A 257 7.52 -4.77 -1.58
C PHE A 257 6.51 -5.32 -0.57
N CYS A 258 6.38 -4.61 0.53
CA CYS A 258 5.29 -4.75 1.48
C CYS A 258 4.94 -3.35 1.97
N TYR A 259 3.75 -2.87 1.60
CA TYR A 259 3.23 -1.59 2.07
C TYR A 259 2.16 -1.85 3.10
N VAL A 260 2.30 -1.18 4.25
CA VAL A 260 1.34 -1.22 5.35
C VAL A 260 0.77 0.18 5.49
N SER A 261 -0.55 0.32 5.32
CA SER A 261 -1.30 1.57 5.44
C SER A 261 -2.26 1.47 6.63
N ILE A 262 -2.07 2.32 7.63
CA ILE A 262 -2.79 2.33 8.90
C ILE A 262 -3.75 3.52 8.87
N ASP A 263 -5.06 3.23 9.00
CA ASP A 263 -6.11 4.21 9.22
C ASP A 263 -6.48 4.24 10.72
N PRO A 264 -6.03 5.25 11.48
CA PRO A 264 -6.31 5.35 12.91
C PRO A 264 -7.80 5.62 13.21
N ILE A 265 -8.55 6.20 12.27
CA ILE A 265 -9.94 6.60 12.48
C ILE A 265 -10.85 5.39 12.27
N ALA A 266 -10.68 4.68 11.16
CA ALA A 266 -11.42 3.45 10.90
C ALA A 266 -10.91 2.26 11.73
N ARG A 267 -9.75 2.42 12.39
CA ARG A 267 -8.98 1.36 13.07
C ARG A 267 -8.73 0.18 12.15
N GLN A 268 -8.24 0.47 10.95
CA GLN A 268 -7.94 -0.52 9.93
C GLN A 268 -6.48 -0.45 9.52
N VAL A 269 -5.86 -1.61 9.30
CA VAL A 269 -4.57 -1.72 8.65
C VAL A 269 -4.73 -2.48 7.35
N LYS A 270 -4.17 -1.94 6.27
CA LYS A 270 -4.24 -2.47 4.92
C LYS A 270 -2.84 -2.80 4.45
N CYS A 271 -2.63 -4.04 4.04
CA CYS A 271 -1.34 -4.51 3.56
C CYS A 271 -1.44 -4.86 2.08
N TRP A 272 -0.47 -4.43 1.29
CA TRP A 272 -0.30 -4.82 -0.10
C TRP A 272 1.16 -5.18 -0.34
N TYR A 273 1.43 -6.40 -0.77
CA TYR A 273 2.78 -6.94 -0.84
C TYR A 273 2.94 -7.91 -2.00
N ALA A 274 4.17 -8.01 -2.50
CA ALA A 274 4.55 -9.03 -3.47
C ALA A 274 6.02 -9.41 -3.35
N ALA A 275 6.31 -10.66 -3.68
CA ALA A 275 7.67 -11.13 -3.95
C ALA A 275 7.98 -11.03 -5.45
N PHE A 276 9.19 -10.59 -5.80
CA PHE A 276 9.63 -10.48 -7.18
C PHE A 276 10.55 -11.65 -7.57
N PHE A 277 10.21 -12.29 -8.69
CA PHE A 277 10.99 -13.34 -9.32
C PHE A 277 11.41 -12.90 -10.71
N SER A 278 12.72 -12.76 -10.93
CA SER A 278 13.32 -12.49 -12.23
C SER A 278 13.33 -13.77 -13.05
N ILE A 279 13.29 -13.62 -14.36
CA ILE A 279 13.47 -14.73 -15.31
C ILE A 279 14.96 -15.03 -15.54
N MET A 280 15.85 -14.08 -15.22
CA MET A 280 17.30 -14.22 -15.39
C MET A 280 17.94 -15.04 -14.27
#